data_AF-A0A7S0TC67-F1
#
_entry.id   AF-A0A7S0TC67-F1
#
_cell.length_a   1.000
_cell.length_b   1.000
_cell.length_c   1.000
_cell.angle_alpha   90.00
_cell.angle_beta   90.00
_cell.angle_gamma   90.00
#
_symmetry.space_group_name_H-M   'P 1'
#
loop_
_entity.id
_entity.type
_entity.pdbx_description
1 polymer ?
#
loop_
_entity_poly.entity_id
_entity_poly.type
_entity_poly.pdbx_seq_one_letter_code
_entity_poly.pdbx_strand_id
1 'polypeptide(L)'
;ATAAGLVVERTVLPRPRGLSRREATVDTVAFGGSLATSEAALIAKKAEILQLGATLDRGQGYNPTSGEQYAPRMARAVEAVESLVELGSGLGKDRASVERLRGEWELVFSSVPHGIFRSSPFFLAIDAAYRGAGVPEKAELFFKLHELQTCSWGVSKIGRVGQTIEDGMLLSEFDTQIFALTVIPILGWFKLLPTFGGCVVTASKILELTDGPKPTLHLEVEYTTAKPVPGLAGLGEWIWNVKVPVNAVWKLLPWNKGNAPTCALTLVYLD
;
A
#
# COMPACT_ATOMS: atom_id res chain seq x y z
N ALA A 1 -5.00 -14.83 -16.04
CA ALA A 1 -4.74 -15.21 -14.64
C ALA A 1 -4.76 -13.93 -13.83
N THR A 2 -5.66 -13.88 -12.86
CA THR A 2 -6.25 -12.72 -12.19
C THR A 2 -5.20 -11.84 -11.50
N ALA A 3 -4.95 -10.65 -12.06
CA ALA A 3 -4.26 -9.57 -11.36
C ALA A 3 -5.31 -8.77 -10.60
N ALA A 4 -5.63 -9.22 -9.39
CA ALA A 4 -6.51 -8.49 -8.51
C ALA A 4 -5.68 -7.38 -7.85
N GLY A 5 -6.08 -6.12 -8.02
CA GLY A 5 -5.38 -4.95 -7.50
C GLY A 5 -6.12 -4.40 -6.29
N LEU A 6 -5.52 -4.50 -5.09
CA LEU A 6 -6.05 -3.84 -3.89
C LEU A 6 -5.61 -2.37 -3.93
N VAL A 7 -6.51 -1.47 -4.30
CA VAL A 7 -6.30 -0.03 -4.19
C VAL A 7 -6.61 0.39 -2.76
N VAL A 8 -5.58 0.72 -1.98
CA VAL A 8 -5.73 1.28 -0.62
C VAL A 8 -5.70 2.81 -0.75
N GLU A 9 -6.88 3.43 -0.71
CA GLU A 9 -7.01 4.89 -0.69
C GLU A 9 -6.95 5.42 0.76
N ARG A 10 -6.19 6.51 1.00
CA ARG A 10 -6.43 7.45 2.11
C ARG A 10 -6.66 8.87 1.57
N THR A 11 -7.92 9.29 1.68
CA THR A 11 -8.58 10.63 1.68
C THR A 11 -7.69 11.77 2.24
N VAL A 12 -7.68 13.07 1.86
CA VAL A 12 -8.30 13.97 0.85
C VAL A 12 -7.49 15.28 0.85
N LEU A 13 -7.37 15.97 -0.28
CA LEU A 13 -7.15 17.43 -0.31
C LEU A 13 -8.36 18.12 -0.98
N PRO A 14 -8.82 19.27 -0.49
CA PRO A 14 -10.05 19.91 -0.97
C PRO A 14 -9.82 20.58 -2.33
N ARG A 15 -10.77 20.41 -3.28
CA ARG A 15 -10.86 21.27 -4.48
C ARG A 15 -11.86 22.41 -4.25
N PRO A 16 -11.62 23.60 -4.83
CA PRO A 16 -12.57 24.72 -4.78
C PRO A 16 -13.78 24.49 -5.70
N ARG A 17 -14.91 25.08 -5.30
CA ARG A 17 -16.22 25.02 -5.99
C ARG A 17 -16.21 25.77 -7.33
N GLY A 18 -16.84 25.19 -8.36
CA GLY A 18 -17.16 25.82 -9.64
C GLY A 18 -18.38 25.19 -10.32
N LEU A 19 -19.21 26.03 -10.96
CA LEU A 19 -20.62 25.88 -11.35
C LEU A 19 -20.99 24.94 -12.55
N SER A 20 -22.15 24.27 -12.41
CA SER A 20 -23.33 24.13 -13.31
C SER A 20 -23.18 23.96 -14.85
N ARG A 21 -23.84 22.92 -15.41
CA ARG A 21 -25.07 23.04 -16.25
C ARG A 21 -25.71 21.65 -16.53
N ARG A 22 -27.04 21.55 -16.44
CA ARG A 22 -27.84 20.38 -16.86
C ARG A 22 -28.21 20.50 -18.34
N GLU A 23 -28.04 19.45 -19.12
CA GLU A 23 -28.80 19.19 -20.35
C GLU A 23 -29.26 17.73 -20.33
N ALA A 24 -30.57 17.54 -20.56
CA ALA A 24 -31.21 16.24 -20.66
C ALA A 24 -31.19 15.78 -22.13
N THR A 25 -30.84 14.53 -22.37
CA THR A 25 -31.04 13.88 -23.68
C THR A 25 -31.59 12.47 -23.50
N VAL A 26 -32.41 12.11 -24.49
CA VAL A 26 -33.41 11.05 -24.52
C VAL A 26 -32.78 9.66 -24.73
N ASP A 27 -33.30 8.68 -23.99
CA ASP A 27 -32.88 7.27 -24.04
C ASP A 27 -33.12 6.63 -25.41
N THR A 28 -32.05 6.08 -26.01
CA THR A 28 -32.16 5.07 -27.07
C THR A 28 -31.54 3.78 -26.56
N VAL A 29 -32.39 2.76 -26.42
CA VAL A 29 -32.09 1.51 -25.74
C VAL A 29 -31.39 0.56 -26.72
N ALA A 30 -30.06 0.45 -26.64
CA ALA A 30 -29.24 -0.52 -27.37
C ALA A 30 -28.98 -1.77 -26.49
N PHE A 31 -29.88 -2.76 -26.55
CA PHE A 31 -29.66 -4.06 -25.90
C PHE A 31 -28.75 -4.93 -26.77
N GLY A 32 -27.50 -5.11 -26.32
CA GLY A 32 -26.55 -6.09 -26.88
C GLY A 32 -25.12 -5.58 -27.00
N GLY A 33 -24.91 -4.29 -27.26
CA GLY A 33 -23.56 -3.70 -27.42
C GLY A 33 -22.94 -3.13 -26.13
N SER A 34 -23.78 -2.75 -25.15
CA SER A 34 -23.35 -2.01 -23.96
C SER A 34 -22.42 -2.82 -23.02
N LEU A 35 -22.74 -4.10 -22.75
CA LEU A 35 -21.99 -4.95 -21.82
C LEU A 35 -20.61 -5.37 -22.35
N ALA A 36 -20.50 -5.75 -23.63
CA ALA A 36 -19.21 -6.05 -24.24
C ALA A 36 -18.31 -4.81 -24.31
N THR A 37 -18.92 -3.62 -24.48
CA THR A 37 -18.20 -2.34 -24.47
C THR A 37 -17.73 -1.95 -23.07
N SER A 38 -18.51 -2.26 -22.01
CA SER A 38 -18.13 -1.97 -20.63
C SER A 38 -17.00 -2.87 -20.13
N GLU A 39 -17.01 -4.16 -20.49
CA GLU A 39 -15.92 -5.08 -20.17
C GLU A 39 -14.61 -4.69 -20.87
N ALA A 40 -14.68 -4.36 -22.16
CA ALA A 40 -13.52 -3.86 -22.91
C ALA A 40 -12.96 -2.56 -22.30
N ALA A 41 -13.83 -1.65 -21.85
CA ALA A 41 -13.43 -0.41 -21.17
C ALA A 41 -12.73 -0.69 -19.82
N LEU A 42 -13.22 -1.65 -19.04
CA LEU A 42 -12.59 -2.08 -17.78
C LEU A 42 -11.20 -2.67 -18.02
N ILE A 43 -11.07 -3.56 -19.00
CA ILE A 43 -9.78 -4.15 -19.39
C ILE A 43 -8.80 -3.05 -19.83
N ALA A 44 -9.26 -2.10 -20.65
CA ALA A 44 -8.45 -0.97 -21.08
C ALA A 44 -7.97 -0.11 -19.90
N LYS A 45 -8.83 0.13 -18.90
CA LYS A 45 -8.46 0.89 -17.70
C LYS A 45 -7.48 0.15 -16.80
N LYS A 46 -7.67 -1.16 -16.60
CA LYS A 46 -6.70 -2.01 -15.89
C LYS A 46 -5.33 -1.97 -16.59
N ALA A 47 -5.30 -2.09 -17.92
CA ALA A 47 -4.06 -1.99 -18.70
C ALA A 47 -3.40 -0.60 -18.59
N GLU A 48 -4.18 0.47 -18.64
CA GLU A 48 -3.67 1.84 -18.43
C GLU A 48 -3.01 2.01 -17.06
N ILE A 49 -3.63 1.50 -15.99
CA ILE A 49 -3.08 1.56 -14.63
C ILE A 49 -1.77 0.77 -14.55
N LEU A 50 -1.70 -0.43 -15.14
CA LEU A 50 -0.47 -1.24 -15.17
C LEU A 50 0.65 -0.52 -15.92
N GLN A 51 0.35 0.10 -17.06
CA GLN A 51 1.32 0.86 -17.84
C GLN A 51 1.83 2.09 -17.07
N LEU A 52 0.92 2.86 -16.46
CA LEU A 52 1.29 4.03 -15.65
C LEU A 52 2.11 3.60 -14.42
N GLY A 53 1.68 2.55 -13.73
CA GLY A 53 2.41 1.93 -12.63
C GLY A 53 3.84 1.56 -13.02
N ALA A 54 4.04 0.89 -14.16
CA ALA A 54 5.38 0.56 -14.66
C ALA A 54 6.24 1.81 -14.92
N THR A 55 5.69 2.85 -15.58
CA THR A 55 6.44 4.09 -15.87
C THR A 55 6.77 4.94 -14.64
N LEU A 56 6.09 4.71 -13.52
CA LEU A 56 6.24 5.42 -12.26
C LEU A 56 7.01 4.59 -11.21
N ASP A 57 7.53 3.42 -11.57
CA ASP A 57 8.07 2.43 -10.62
C ASP A 57 7.10 2.18 -9.45
N ARG A 58 5.84 1.91 -9.80
CA ARG A 58 4.69 1.71 -8.91
C ARG A 58 4.40 2.90 -7.99
N GLY A 59 4.88 4.08 -8.36
CA GLY A 59 4.75 5.32 -7.59
C GLY A 59 6.04 5.76 -6.91
N GLN A 60 7.04 4.87 -6.75
CA GLN A 60 8.32 5.20 -6.13
C GLN A 60 9.11 6.28 -6.88
N GLY A 61 8.90 6.40 -8.20
CA GLY A 61 9.56 7.43 -9.01
C GLY A 61 9.11 8.86 -8.68
N TYR A 62 7.98 9.02 -7.98
CA TYR A 62 7.49 10.32 -7.56
C TYR A 62 7.76 10.57 -6.07
N ASN A 63 8.69 11.48 -5.78
CA ASN A 63 8.89 12.03 -4.45
C ASN A 63 8.62 13.54 -4.47
N PRO A 64 7.54 14.03 -3.82
CA PRO A 64 7.21 15.46 -3.82
C PRO A 64 8.28 16.34 -3.15
N THR A 65 9.20 15.73 -2.38
CA THR A 65 10.35 16.42 -1.76
C THR A 65 11.51 16.61 -2.73
N SER A 66 11.59 15.80 -3.80
CA SER A 66 12.70 15.80 -4.76
C SER A 66 12.34 16.44 -6.11
N GLY A 67 11.04 16.61 -6.41
CA GLY A 67 10.57 17.39 -7.55
C GLY A 67 9.17 17.02 -8.05
N GLU A 68 8.63 17.85 -8.97
CA GLU A 68 7.27 17.73 -9.51
C GLU A 68 7.21 17.07 -10.89
N GLN A 69 8.33 16.58 -11.42
CA GLN A 69 8.45 16.13 -12.82
C GLN A 69 7.49 14.98 -13.16
N TYR A 70 7.13 14.17 -12.16
CA TYR A 70 6.20 13.04 -12.30
C TYR A 70 4.77 13.37 -11.85
N ALA A 71 4.51 14.57 -11.33
CA ALA A 71 3.19 14.94 -10.79
C ALA A 71 2.04 14.82 -11.82
N PRO A 72 2.20 15.25 -13.09
CA PRO A 72 1.14 15.06 -14.09
C PRO A 72 0.82 13.59 -14.38
N ARG A 73 1.85 12.73 -14.39
CA ARG A 73 1.66 11.28 -14.60
C ARG A 73 1.02 10.63 -13.38
N MET A 74 1.40 11.08 -12.18
CA MET A 74 0.78 10.64 -10.94
C MET A 74 -0.71 10.98 -10.90
N ALA A 75 -1.07 12.22 -11.26
CA ALA A 75 -2.46 12.64 -11.35
C ALA A 75 -3.26 11.78 -12.34
N ARG A 76 -2.70 11.50 -13.53
CA ARG A 76 -3.33 10.61 -14.52
C ARG A 76 -3.51 9.18 -14.00
N ALA A 77 -2.54 8.66 -13.26
CA ALA A 77 -2.65 7.32 -12.67
C ALA A 77 -3.75 7.24 -11.61
N VAL A 78 -3.87 8.27 -10.76
CA VAL A 78 -4.97 8.40 -9.80
C VAL A 78 -6.33 8.48 -10.52
N GLU A 79 -6.44 9.32 -11.54
CA GLU A 79 -7.67 9.46 -12.34
C GLU A 79 -8.07 8.15 -13.03
N ALA A 80 -7.09 7.37 -13.53
CA ALA A 80 -7.34 6.06 -14.13
C ALA A 80 -7.89 5.05 -13.10
N VAL A 81 -7.39 5.08 -11.86
CA VAL A 81 -7.90 4.27 -10.75
C VAL A 81 -9.31 4.69 -10.37
N GLU A 82 -9.57 6.00 -10.20
CA GLU A 82 -10.90 6.53 -9.92
C GLU A 82 -11.90 6.11 -11.01
N SER A 83 -11.51 6.24 -12.28
CA SER A 83 -12.31 5.81 -13.43
C SER A 83 -12.60 4.30 -13.40
N LEU A 84 -11.63 3.46 -13.02
CA LEU A 84 -11.83 2.01 -12.89
C LEU A 84 -12.88 1.70 -11.81
N VAL A 85 -12.79 2.38 -10.67
CA VAL A 85 -13.75 2.23 -9.56
C VAL A 85 -15.15 2.63 -10.02
N GLU A 86 -15.29 3.76 -10.72
CA GLU A 86 -16.58 4.22 -11.24
C GLU A 86 -17.19 3.25 -12.27
N LEU A 87 -16.39 2.77 -13.22
CA LEU A 87 -16.84 1.79 -14.22
C LEU A 87 -17.23 0.45 -13.56
N GLY A 88 -16.45 -0.01 -12.58
CA GLY A 88 -16.69 -1.24 -11.84
C GLY A 88 -17.91 -1.17 -10.93
N SER A 89 -18.26 0.03 -10.44
CA SER A 89 -19.42 0.27 -9.58
C SER A 89 -20.76 -0.13 -10.24
N GLY A 90 -20.78 -0.24 -11.57
CA GLY A 90 -21.95 -0.67 -12.34
C GLY A 90 -22.18 -2.18 -12.39
N LEU A 91 -21.23 -3.02 -11.95
CA LEU A 91 -21.23 -4.47 -12.21
C LEU A 91 -21.82 -5.37 -11.11
N GLY A 92 -22.52 -4.80 -10.12
CA GLY A 92 -23.13 -5.57 -9.05
C GLY A 92 -22.14 -5.81 -7.91
N LYS A 93 -22.49 -5.26 -6.74
CA LYS A 93 -21.72 -5.45 -5.51
C LYS A 93 -21.98 -6.86 -4.97
N ASP A 94 -21.30 -7.85 -5.51
CA ASP A 94 -21.05 -9.04 -4.70
C ASP A 94 -20.29 -8.57 -3.46
N ARG A 95 -20.85 -8.84 -2.29
CA ARG A 95 -20.32 -8.37 -1.02
C ARG A 95 -18.89 -8.86 -0.88
N ALA A 96 -17.95 -7.94 -0.60
CA ALA A 96 -16.60 -8.33 -0.25
C ALA A 96 -16.68 -9.33 0.91
N SER A 97 -16.06 -10.49 0.73
CA SER A 97 -15.92 -11.50 1.78
C SER A 97 -14.44 -11.87 1.89
N VAL A 98 -14.02 -12.35 3.06
CA VAL A 98 -12.63 -12.78 3.26
C VAL A 98 -12.26 -13.87 2.24
N GLU A 99 -13.20 -14.75 1.89
CA GLU A 99 -13.02 -15.82 0.91
C GLU A 99 -12.73 -15.27 -0.48
N ARG A 100 -13.38 -14.19 -0.92
CA ARG A 100 -13.08 -13.55 -2.21
C ARG A 100 -11.75 -12.82 -2.22
N LEU A 101 -11.22 -12.45 -1.04
CA LEU A 101 -9.92 -11.81 -0.91
C LEU A 101 -8.76 -12.80 -0.81
N ARG A 102 -9.05 -14.10 -0.62
CA ARG A 102 -8.01 -15.11 -0.51
C ARG A 102 -7.17 -15.20 -1.78
N GLY A 103 -5.89 -15.42 -1.59
CA GLY A 103 -4.92 -15.58 -2.67
C GLY A 103 -3.77 -14.57 -2.59
N GLU A 104 -3.07 -14.44 -3.71
CA GLU A 104 -1.90 -13.60 -3.85
C GLU A 104 -2.24 -12.29 -4.56
N TRP A 105 -1.66 -11.21 -4.03
CA TRP A 105 -1.85 -9.85 -4.50
C TRP A 105 -0.49 -9.20 -4.71
N GLU A 106 -0.36 -8.37 -5.73
CA GLU A 106 0.86 -7.62 -6.01
C GLU A 106 0.54 -6.13 -6.16
N LEU A 107 1.36 -5.29 -5.52
CA LEU A 107 1.21 -3.85 -5.63
C LEU A 107 1.71 -3.36 -6.99
N VAL A 108 0.77 -2.97 -7.86
CA VAL A 108 1.06 -2.45 -9.19
C VAL A 108 1.15 -0.92 -9.24
N PHE A 109 0.55 -0.23 -8.27
CA PHE A 109 0.56 1.22 -8.18
C PHE A 109 0.24 1.69 -6.75
N SER A 110 0.92 2.74 -6.31
CA SER A 110 0.60 3.49 -5.11
C SER A 110 0.74 4.99 -5.40
N SER A 111 -0.24 5.76 -4.96
CA SER A 111 -0.19 7.23 -4.97
C SER A 111 0.36 7.81 -3.68
N VAL A 112 0.68 6.96 -2.69
CA VAL A 112 1.11 7.40 -1.36
C VAL A 112 2.51 8.02 -1.43
N PRO A 113 2.67 9.29 -1.00
CA PRO A 113 3.98 9.92 -0.89
C PRO A 113 4.87 9.19 0.13
N HIS A 114 6.19 9.30 -0.07
CA HIS A 114 7.22 8.76 0.81
C HIS A 114 7.33 7.23 0.81
N GLY A 115 7.10 6.61 -0.34
CA GLY A 115 7.51 5.23 -0.60
C GLY A 115 6.43 4.17 -0.41
N ILE A 116 6.55 3.11 -1.20
CA ILE A 116 5.57 2.01 -1.28
C ILE A 116 5.56 1.10 -0.05
N PHE A 117 6.55 1.19 0.84
CA PHE A 117 6.56 0.44 2.11
C PHE A 117 5.36 0.76 3.00
N ARG A 118 4.72 1.94 2.81
CA ARG A 118 3.49 2.33 3.51
C ARG A 118 2.28 1.44 3.18
N SER A 119 2.40 0.54 2.21
CA SER A 119 1.40 -0.51 1.94
C SER A 119 1.45 -1.68 2.94
N SER A 120 2.50 -1.79 3.77
CA SER A 120 2.58 -2.84 4.79
C SER A 120 1.71 -2.52 6.02
N PRO A 121 0.97 -3.51 6.56
CA PRO A 121 0.20 -3.37 7.80
C PRO A 121 0.98 -2.80 8.99
N PHE A 122 2.30 -3.05 9.06
CA PHE A 122 3.16 -2.49 10.11
C PHE A 122 3.18 -0.97 10.07
N PHE A 123 3.44 -0.38 8.90
CA PHE A 123 3.48 1.08 8.75
C PHE A 123 2.09 1.70 8.89
N LEU A 124 1.05 1.00 8.44
CA LEU A 124 -0.33 1.44 8.62
C LEU A 124 -0.75 1.44 10.10
N ALA A 125 -0.26 0.49 10.90
CA ALA A 125 -0.48 0.47 12.35
C ALA A 125 0.22 1.64 13.06
N ILE A 126 1.40 2.06 12.58
CA ILE A 126 2.11 3.25 13.11
C ILE A 126 1.25 4.49 12.89
N ASP A 127 0.73 4.66 11.68
CA ASP A 127 -0.13 5.80 11.35
C ASP A 127 -1.43 5.79 12.16
N ALA A 128 -2.07 4.63 12.30
CA ALA A 128 -3.26 4.47 13.12
C ALA A 128 -2.99 4.82 14.60
N ALA A 129 -1.88 4.36 15.17
CA ALA A 129 -1.53 4.63 16.56
C ALA A 129 -1.24 6.12 16.83
N TYR A 130 -0.48 6.79 15.96
CA TYR A 130 -0.21 8.22 16.11
C TYR A 130 -1.47 9.08 15.93
N ARG A 131 -2.35 8.72 14.98
CA ARG A 131 -3.66 9.36 14.83
C ARG A 131 -4.54 9.16 16.07
N GLY A 132 -4.61 7.93 16.59
CA GLY A 132 -5.33 7.62 17.82
C GLY A 132 -4.78 8.35 19.05
N ALA A 133 -3.47 8.65 19.06
CA ALA A 133 -2.82 9.45 20.10
C ALA A 133 -2.98 10.97 19.91
N GLY A 134 -3.65 11.42 18.84
CA GLY A 134 -3.88 12.85 18.56
C GLY A 134 -2.66 13.60 18.02
N VAL A 135 -1.66 12.89 17.47
CA VAL A 135 -0.39 13.45 16.96
C VAL A 135 -0.06 12.92 15.56
N PRO A 136 -0.96 13.08 14.57
CA PRO A 136 -0.79 12.53 13.21
C PRO A 136 0.47 13.02 12.49
N GLU A 137 0.95 14.22 12.81
CA GLU A 137 2.18 14.79 12.25
C GLU A 137 3.43 13.96 12.59
N LYS A 138 3.42 13.22 13.71
CA LYS A 138 4.51 12.33 14.09
C LYS A 138 4.59 11.10 13.19
N ALA A 139 3.45 10.62 12.66
CA ALA A 139 3.46 9.54 11.67
C ALA A 139 4.14 10.00 10.39
N GLU A 140 3.78 11.18 9.89
CA GLU A 140 4.39 11.73 8.67
C GLU A 140 5.89 12.03 8.86
N LEU A 141 6.30 12.53 10.02
CA LEU A 141 7.72 12.68 10.35
C LEU A 141 8.43 11.32 10.39
N PHE A 142 7.83 10.31 11.03
CA PHE A 142 8.37 8.95 11.06
C PHE A 142 8.56 8.40 9.64
N PHE A 143 7.57 8.54 8.75
CA PHE A 143 7.69 8.05 7.36
C PHE A 143 8.75 8.79 6.57
N LYS A 144 8.89 10.11 6.76
CA LYS A 144 9.96 10.88 6.14
C LYS A 144 11.33 10.45 6.64
N LEU A 145 11.50 10.27 7.95
CA LEU A 145 12.77 9.80 8.53
C LEU A 145 13.10 8.37 8.09
N HIS A 146 12.09 7.50 8.06
CA HIS A 146 12.23 6.14 7.56
C HIS A 146 12.62 6.14 6.09
N GLU A 147 11.94 6.89 5.22
CA GLU A 147 12.31 7.05 3.82
C GLU A 147 13.73 7.60 3.67
N LEU A 148 14.10 8.66 4.39
CA LEU A 148 15.45 9.20 4.36
C LEU A 148 16.47 8.15 4.76
N GLN A 149 16.19 7.33 5.76
CA GLN A 149 17.06 6.23 6.16
C GLN A 149 17.07 5.15 5.07
N THR A 150 15.94 4.56 4.71
CA THR A 150 15.87 3.39 3.83
C THR A 150 16.03 3.68 2.36
N CYS A 151 15.95 4.93 1.91
CA CYS A 151 16.11 5.37 0.51
C CYS A 151 17.30 6.34 0.34
N SER A 152 18.14 6.50 1.37
CA SER A 152 19.34 7.35 1.34
C SER A 152 20.21 7.07 0.11
N TRP A 153 20.58 8.14 -0.60
CA TRP A 153 21.46 8.15 -1.78
C TRP A 153 20.89 7.48 -3.05
N GLY A 154 19.60 7.12 -3.09
CA GLY A 154 18.97 6.55 -4.29
C GLY A 154 19.49 5.17 -4.70
N VAL A 155 20.31 4.53 -3.85
CA VAL A 155 20.87 3.19 -4.09
C VAL A 155 20.03 2.11 -3.39
N SER A 156 19.38 2.45 -2.28
CA SER A 156 18.44 1.55 -1.63
C SER A 156 17.11 1.55 -2.37
N LYS A 157 16.52 0.37 -2.59
CA LYS A 157 15.31 0.21 -3.39
C LYS A 157 14.36 -0.79 -2.76
N ILE A 158 13.06 -0.46 -2.78
CA ILE A 158 12.01 -1.44 -2.54
C ILE A 158 11.70 -2.14 -3.87
N GLY A 159 11.88 -3.46 -3.87
CA GLY A 159 11.59 -4.37 -4.98
C GLY A 159 10.11 -4.70 -5.05
N ARG A 160 9.78 -5.99 -5.24
CA ARG A 160 8.39 -6.45 -5.28
C ARG A 160 7.70 -6.17 -3.93
N VAL A 161 6.41 -5.84 -3.97
CA VAL A 161 5.55 -5.80 -2.79
C VAL A 161 4.38 -6.73 -3.06
N GLY A 162 4.30 -7.80 -2.30
CA GLY A 162 3.27 -8.83 -2.40
C GLY A 162 2.45 -8.91 -1.11
N GLN A 163 1.22 -9.38 -1.24
CA GLN A 163 0.39 -9.76 -0.10
C GLN A 163 -0.23 -11.13 -0.36
N THR A 164 -0.27 -11.98 0.67
CA THR A 164 -0.97 -13.27 0.63
C THR A 164 -2.02 -13.27 1.71
N ILE A 165 -3.27 -13.55 1.34
CA ILE A 165 -4.39 -13.66 2.28
C ILE A 165 -4.82 -15.12 2.33
N GLU A 166 -4.58 -15.77 3.46
CA GLU A 166 -4.94 -17.17 3.71
C GLU A 166 -5.10 -17.42 5.22
N ASP A 167 -5.90 -18.41 5.59
CA ASP A 167 -6.04 -18.90 6.98
C ASP A 167 -6.25 -17.83 8.06
N GLY A 168 -7.02 -16.77 7.74
CA GLY A 168 -7.29 -15.68 8.68
C GLY A 168 -6.11 -14.74 8.91
N MET A 169 -5.10 -14.81 8.05
CA MET A 169 -3.89 -14.00 8.08
C MET A 169 -3.72 -13.22 6.77
N LEU A 170 -3.07 -12.07 6.88
CA LEU A 170 -2.50 -11.33 5.75
C LEU A 170 -0.98 -11.28 5.95
N LEU A 171 -0.25 -11.88 5.03
CA LEU A 171 1.20 -11.81 4.95
C LEU A 171 1.57 -10.74 3.93
N SER A 172 2.14 -9.63 4.37
CA SER A 172 2.64 -8.57 3.49
C SER A 172 4.15 -8.66 3.38
N GLU A 173 4.62 -8.88 2.16
CA GLU A 173 6.03 -9.07 1.84
C GLU A 173 6.53 -7.92 0.98
N PHE A 174 7.73 -7.42 1.27
CA PHE A 174 8.42 -6.56 0.34
C PHE A 174 9.90 -6.90 0.26
N ASP A 175 10.40 -6.93 -0.97
CA ASP A 175 11.83 -7.05 -1.21
C ASP A 175 12.48 -5.70 -0.98
N THR A 176 13.64 -5.69 -0.36
CA THR A 176 14.40 -4.48 -0.15
C THR A 176 15.88 -4.74 -0.39
N GLN A 177 16.55 -3.74 -0.91
CA GLN A 177 17.99 -3.61 -0.90
C GLN A 177 18.30 -2.30 -0.17
N ILE A 178 18.99 -2.36 0.96
CA ILE A 178 19.36 -1.20 1.77
C ILE A 178 20.87 -1.04 1.71
N PHE A 179 21.32 0.12 1.23
CA PHE A 179 22.72 0.46 1.16
C PHE A 179 23.30 0.73 2.57
N ALA A 180 24.53 0.28 2.80
CA ALA A 180 25.23 0.30 4.09
C ALA A 180 25.40 1.67 4.78
N LEU A 181 25.11 2.77 4.08
CA LEU A 181 25.40 4.14 4.53
C LEU A 181 24.34 4.72 5.49
N THR A 182 23.40 3.91 5.97
CA THR A 182 22.38 4.38 6.90
C THR A 182 22.95 4.44 8.32
N VAL A 183 23.14 5.67 8.82
CA VAL A 183 23.55 5.94 10.20
C VAL A 183 22.30 5.90 11.09
N ILE A 184 22.34 5.12 12.18
CA ILE A 184 21.26 5.12 13.19
C ILE A 184 21.56 6.26 14.18
N PRO A 185 20.72 7.31 14.30
CA PRO A 185 21.02 8.49 15.11
C PRO A 185 21.08 8.26 16.64
N ILE A 186 20.91 7.02 17.10
CA ILE A 186 20.84 6.67 18.54
C ILE A 186 22.16 6.05 19.04
N LEU A 187 23.00 5.49 18.17
CA LEU A 187 24.20 4.72 18.53
C LEU A 187 25.50 5.25 17.88
N GLY A 188 25.57 6.57 17.66
CA GLY A 188 26.80 7.26 17.23
C GLY A 188 27.09 7.26 15.72
N TRP A 189 28.23 7.82 15.33
CA TRP A 189 28.69 8.04 13.94
C TRP A 189 29.27 6.78 13.27
N PHE A 190 28.80 5.58 13.64
CA PHE A 190 29.29 4.32 13.09
C PHE A 190 28.31 3.73 12.07
N LYS A 191 28.86 3.28 10.93
CA LYS A 191 28.14 2.55 9.87
C LYS A 191 27.66 1.22 10.44
N LEU A 192 26.36 0.98 10.55
CA LEU A 192 25.90 -0.14 11.36
C LEU A 192 25.76 -1.47 10.60
N LEU A 193 25.58 -1.49 9.27
CA LEU A 193 25.35 -2.73 8.52
C LEU A 193 25.89 -2.64 7.08
N PRO A 194 26.49 -3.71 6.49
CA PRO A 194 26.81 -3.76 5.05
C PRO A 194 25.53 -3.68 4.20
N THR A 195 25.67 -3.41 2.90
CA THR A 195 24.51 -3.36 1.99
C THR A 195 23.82 -4.71 2.04
N PHE A 196 22.58 -4.71 2.50
CA PHE A 196 21.81 -5.93 2.70
C PHE A 196 20.58 -5.92 1.83
N GLY A 197 20.32 -7.06 1.20
CA GLY A 197 19.06 -7.29 0.54
C GLY A 197 18.38 -8.52 1.10
N GLY A 198 17.05 -8.47 1.09
CA GLY A 198 16.21 -9.51 1.65
C GLY A 198 14.75 -9.14 1.46
N CYS A 199 13.88 -10.01 1.94
CA CYS A 199 12.45 -9.81 1.90
C CYS A 199 11.94 -9.69 3.33
N VAL A 200 11.29 -8.57 3.63
CA VAL A 200 10.66 -8.32 4.93
C VAL A 200 9.22 -8.77 4.84
N VAL A 201 8.80 -9.60 5.80
CA VAL A 201 7.46 -10.14 5.89
C VAL A 201 6.79 -9.62 7.15
N THR A 202 5.65 -8.95 6.99
CA THR A 202 4.76 -8.55 8.08
C THR A 202 3.57 -9.49 8.10
N ALA A 203 3.39 -10.23 9.20
CA ALA A 203 2.24 -11.09 9.40
C ALA A 203 1.19 -10.38 10.26
N SER A 204 -0.04 -10.33 9.75
CA SER A 204 -1.15 -9.70 10.44
C SER A 204 -2.35 -10.63 10.52
N LYS A 205 -2.97 -10.71 11.68
CA LYS A 205 -4.23 -11.41 11.89
C LYS A 205 -5.38 -10.58 11.35
N ILE A 206 -6.28 -11.22 10.60
CA ILE A 206 -7.55 -10.62 10.19
C ILE A 206 -8.49 -10.66 11.39
N LEU A 207 -8.90 -9.49 11.85
CA LEU A 207 -9.84 -9.36 12.97
C LEU A 207 -11.28 -9.47 12.45
N GLU A 208 -11.62 -8.65 11.47
CA GLU A 208 -12.95 -8.61 10.86
C GLU A 208 -12.88 -7.92 9.48
N LEU A 209 -13.88 -8.21 8.65
CA LEU A 209 -14.20 -7.44 7.45
C LEU A 209 -15.54 -6.79 7.68
N THR A 210 -15.56 -5.46 7.77
CA THR A 210 -16.81 -4.71 7.96
C THR A 210 -17.59 -4.65 6.66
N ASP A 211 -18.91 -4.86 6.76
CA ASP A 211 -19.84 -4.65 5.66
C ASP A 211 -20.10 -3.15 5.42
N GLY A 212 -20.56 -2.81 4.22
CA GLY A 212 -21.08 -1.47 3.93
C GLY A 212 -20.67 -0.94 2.55
N PRO A 213 -20.89 0.36 2.30
CA PRO A 213 -20.51 0.98 1.03
C PRO A 213 -19.00 1.05 0.80
N LYS A 214 -18.21 0.94 1.88
CA LYS A 214 -16.75 0.90 1.89
C LYS A 214 -16.28 -0.24 2.82
N PRO A 215 -16.33 -1.50 2.36
CA PRO A 215 -15.91 -2.64 3.18
C PRO A 215 -14.48 -2.43 3.67
N THR A 216 -14.24 -2.65 4.96
CA THR A 216 -12.93 -2.38 5.57
C THR A 216 -12.41 -3.60 6.30
N LEU A 217 -11.23 -4.07 5.90
CA LEU A 217 -10.52 -5.18 6.51
C LEU A 217 -9.69 -4.67 7.70
N HIS A 218 -10.03 -5.11 8.90
CA HIS A 218 -9.33 -4.76 10.13
C HIS A 218 -8.27 -5.83 10.45
N LEU A 219 -7.07 -5.36 10.76
CA LEU A 219 -5.89 -6.19 10.93
C LEU A 219 -5.20 -5.88 12.27
N GLU A 220 -4.62 -6.89 12.88
CA GLU A 220 -3.70 -6.76 14.01
C GLU A 220 -2.33 -7.33 13.63
N VAL A 221 -1.27 -6.55 13.78
CA VAL A 221 0.09 -7.01 13.46
C VAL A 221 0.59 -7.95 14.54
N GLU A 222 1.00 -9.16 14.13
CA GLU A 222 1.51 -10.19 15.03
C GLU A 222 3.03 -10.10 15.15
N TYR A 223 3.71 -10.26 14.01
CA TYR A 223 5.16 -10.27 13.94
C TYR A 223 5.68 -9.78 12.60
N THR A 224 6.96 -9.41 12.60
CA THR A 224 7.74 -9.18 11.38
C THR A 224 8.90 -10.17 11.34
N THR A 225 9.23 -10.66 10.17
CA THR A 225 10.41 -11.51 9.94
C THR A 225 11.10 -11.11 8.64
N ALA A 226 12.27 -11.68 8.39
CA ALA A 226 13.00 -11.48 7.16
C ALA A 226 13.46 -12.81 6.56
N LYS A 227 13.39 -12.93 5.24
CA LYS A 227 13.87 -14.10 4.50
C LYS A 227 14.91 -13.66 3.45
N PRO A 228 15.91 -14.52 3.16
CA PRO A 228 16.89 -14.22 2.12
C PRO A 228 16.20 -14.17 0.75
N VAL A 229 16.72 -13.32 -0.14
CA VAL A 229 16.31 -13.25 -1.54
C VAL A 229 17.49 -13.74 -2.38
N PRO A 230 17.30 -14.73 -3.28
CA PRO A 230 18.36 -15.20 -4.16
C PRO A 230 19.01 -14.03 -4.93
N GLY A 231 20.34 -13.96 -4.90
CA GLY A 231 21.10 -12.90 -5.59
C GLY A 231 21.33 -11.61 -4.79
N LEU A 232 20.77 -11.49 -3.57
CA LEU A 232 21.08 -10.38 -2.67
C LEU A 232 21.96 -10.83 -1.49
N ALA A 233 22.99 -10.04 -1.18
CA ALA A 233 23.84 -10.29 -0.03
C ALA A 233 23.06 -10.03 1.28
N GLY A 234 23.07 -11.01 2.19
CA GLY A 234 22.39 -10.93 3.48
C GLY A 234 23.20 -10.32 4.61
N LEU A 235 22.57 -10.14 5.78
CA LEU A 235 23.25 -9.75 7.03
C LEU A 235 23.84 -10.95 7.81
N GLY A 236 23.88 -12.13 7.20
CA GLY A 236 24.24 -13.41 7.84
C GLY A 236 23.01 -14.24 8.19
N GLU A 237 23.18 -15.53 8.46
CA GLU A 237 22.05 -16.45 8.70
C GLU A 237 21.26 -16.13 9.99
N TRP A 238 21.87 -15.44 10.95
CA TRP A 238 21.32 -15.16 12.27
C TRP A 238 20.08 -14.24 12.27
N ILE A 239 19.86 -13.47 11.21
CA ILE A 239 18.70 -12.57 11.08
C ILE A 239 17.49 -13.27 10.41
N TRP A 240 17.74 -14.33 9.63
CA TRP A 240 16.71 -14.93 8.80
C TRP A 240 15.74 -15.79 9.61
N ASN A 241 14.46 -15.69 9.26
CA ASN A 241 13.36 -16.40 9.92
C ASN A 241 13.19 -16.07 11.42
N VAL A 242 13.93 -15.09 11.94
CA VAL A 242 13.70 -14.56 13.29
C VAL A 242 12.38 -13.79 13.27
N LYS A 243 11.42 -14.23 14.07
CA LYS A 243 10.14 -13.54 14.25
C LYS A 243 10.30 -12.51 15.36
N VAL A 244 10.33 -11.25 14.99
CA VAL A 244 10.25 -10.14 15.95
C VAL A 244 8.78 -10.01 16.37
N PRO A 245 8.43 -10.23 17.66
CA PRO A 245 7.05 -10.25 18.12
C PRO A 245 6.51 -8.83 18.26
N VAL A 246 6.16 -8.21 17.13
CA VAL A 246 5.71 -6.81 17.05
C VAL A 246 4.57 -6.57 18.04
N ASN A 247 3.56 -7.45 18.10
CA ASN A 247 2.42 -7.29 19.00
C ASN A 247 2.84 -7.10 20.47
N ALA A 248 3.76 -7.94 20.95
CA ALA A 248 4.23 -7.92 22.33
C ALA A 248 5.08 -6.66 22.59
N VAL A 249 6.03 -6.36 21.71
CA VAL A 249 6.90 -5.17 21.85
C VAL A 249 6.09 -3.88 21.78
N TRP A 250 5.12 -3.80 20.88
CA TRP A 250 4.29 -2.63 20.64
C TRP A 250 3.46 -2.22 21.86
N LYS A 251 2.94 -3.21 22.61
CA LYS A 251 2.18 -2.98 23.85
C LYS A 251 3.04 -2.40 24.97
N LEU A 252 4.37 -2.61 24.92
CA LEU A 252 5.32 -2.06 25.89
C LEU A 252 5.77 -0.64 25.55
N LEU A 253 5.46 -0.13 24.36
CA LEU A 253 5.88 1.22 23.96
C LEU A 253 5.16 2.27 24.82
N PRO A 254 5.90 3.20 25.47
CA PRO A 254 5.36 4.10 26.48
C PRO A 254 4.29 5.06 25.92
N TRP A 255 4.37 5.35 24.63
CA TRP A 255 3.44 6.24 23.93
C TRP A 255 2.16 5.54 23.43
N ASN A 256 2.11 4.20 23.46
CA ASN A 256 1.04 3.41 22.86
C ASN A 256 0.06 2.81 23.91
N LYS A 257 0.29 3.06 25.21
CA LYS A 257 -0.65 2.78 26.32
C LYS A 257 -1.17 1.32 26.36
N GLY A 258 -0.36 0.34 25.94
CA GLY A 258 -0.78 -1.07 25.92
C GLY A 258 -1.74 -1.46 24.79
N ASN A 259 -2.03 -0.57 23.85
CA ASN A 259 -2.89 -0.89 22.71
C ASN A 259 -2.20 -1.87 21.74
N ALA A 260 -2.98 -2.72 21.07
CA ALA A 260 -2.45 -3.58 20.02
C ALA A 260 -2.09 -2.77 18.75
N PRO A 261 -1.12 -3.22 17.94
CA PRO A 261 -0.81 -2.63 16.64
C PRO A 261 -1.90 -2.96 15.62
N THR A 262 -2.98 -2.18 15.59
CA THR A 262 -4.09 -2.39 14.67
C THR A 262 -4.04 -1.44 13.48
N CYS A 263 -4.51 -1.91 12.33
CA CYS A 263 -4.69 -1.09 11.14
C CYS A 263 -5.92 -1.53 10.33
N ALA A 264 -6.26 -0.76 9.31
CA ALA A 264 -7.44 -0.98 8.49
C ALA A 264 -7.13 -0.75 7.01
N LEU A 265 -7.69 -1.60 6.14
CA LEU A 265 -7.62 -1.52 4.69
C LEU A 265 -9.03 -1.36 4.12
N THR A 266 -9.29 -0.26 3.42
CA THR A 266 -10.58 -0.03 2.77
C THR A 266 -10.55 -0.62 1.36
N LEU A 267 -11.54 -1.44 1.04
CA LEU A 267 -11.72 -2.00 -0.29
C LEU A 267 -12.58 -1.05 -1.13
N VAL A 268 -12.02 -0.59 -2.24
CA VAL A 268 -12.71 0.31 -3.18
C VAL A 268 -13.11 -0.39 -4.48
N TYR A 269 -12.41 -1.47 -4.84
CA TYR A 269 -12.65 -2.26 -6.05
C TYR A 269 -12.17 -3.70 -5.85
N LEU A 270 -12.93 -4.65 -6.40
CA LEU A 270 -12.62 -6.08 -6.45
C LEU A 270 -13.17 -6.63 -7.77
N ASP A 271 -12.41 -7.46 -8.46
CA ASP A 271 -12.82 -8.13 -9.71
C ASP A 271 -13.79 -9.31 -9.46
#